data_AF-A0A1W9Z8F3-F1
#
_entry.id   AF-A0A1W9Z8F3-F1
#
_cell.length_a   1.000
_cell.length_b   1.000
_cell.length_c   1.000
_cell.angle_alpha   90.00
_cell.angle_beta   90.00
_cell.angle_gamma   90.00
#
_symmetry.space_group_name_H-M   'P 1'
#
loop_
_entity.id
_entity.type
_entity.pdbx_description
1 polymer ?
#
loop_
_entity_poly.entity_id
_entity_poly.type
_entity_poly.pdbx_seq_one_letter_code
_entity_poly.pdbx_strand_id
1 'polypeptide(L)'
;AGGMFGAGGEGGAGGASLFPTGAGGAGGAGGNAGMLAFGAAGGAGGSGGEGFGGAVGGAGGAGGNAGMFLGSGGAGGPGGFSTTTGGVGGAGGNAGMIIGSGGAGGSGGIGGTGTGGAGGIGGKPGFFGNGGNGGSGGASSTGTGGNGGAGGNAVASLIGNGGNGGSGGTGATPGKAGLGGLGALLLGADGSNPLPSPSPIHTLQQNALNAINQPILSATGRPLIGNGLNGNPGSGAPGGDGGWIFGNGGNGGHGATNAAAAGKAGAGGAGGAGGIFFGSGGTGGAGGLAAGLGGTGGAGGAGGTGLLIGSGGTGGSGGGALNGSGGSGGRGGNAGFLFGAAGTGGAGAGQGAGAGAAGGTGGLFSNGGAGGHGGFGGAGGAGGNGGVFGSGGTGGAGGFQQAGGAGGTGGIFGAGGTGGSGGSGQPNGGAGGAGGNAGMLSFGAAGGAGGSGGSSTETGGAGGAGGNAGFLFGSGGTGGTGGTGGAGGSTTQQGGAGGAGGNAGLLSGSGGAGGAGGAGSNQNGAGTGGVGGNGGKAGVNGNGGDGGAGGGGGQTTGTGGNGGIGGNGVFIGDGGNGGNGGTGNTAGKAGKGGTSGVLIGEDGITGLVQ
;
A
#
# COMPACT_ATOMS: atom_id res chain seq x y z
N ALA A 1 -5.00 1.31 14.93
CA ALA A 1 -4.56 0.11 15.70
C ALA A 1 -5.76 -0.83 15.86
N GLY A 2 -5.54 -2.15 15.95
CA GLY A 2 -6.60 -3.17 15.97
C GLY A 2 -7.43 -3.29 17.26
N GLY A 3 -7.37 -2.33 18.17
CA GLY A 3 -8.07 -2.42 19.46
C GLY A 3 -7.63 -3.64 20.27
N MET A 4 -8.58 -4.44 20.77
CA MET A 4 -8.27 -5.62 21.58
C MET A 4 -8.07 -6.91 20.76
N PHE A 5 -8.81 -7.06 19.64
CA PHE A 5 -8.90 -8.31 18.87
C PHE A 5 -8.67 -8.18 17.36
N GLY A 6 -8.65 -6.97 16.80
CA GLY A 6 -8.54 -6.74 15.37
C GLY A 6 -7.11 -6.79 14.85
N ALA A 7 -6.97 -6.99 13.55
CA ALA A 7 -5.71 -6.73 12.85
C ALA A 7 -5.35 -5.24 12.88
N GLY A 8 -4.09 -4.95 12.65
CA GLY A 8 -3.64 -3.58 12.50
C GLY A 8 -4.23 -2.91 11.26
N GLY A 9 -4.63 -1.66 11.34
CA GLY A 9 -5.04 -0.91 10.15
C GLY A 9 -3.85 -0.62 9.25
N GLU A 10 -4.02 -0.67 7.94
CA GLU A 10 -2.95 -0.33 6.99
C GLU A 10 -2.59 1.16 7.05
N GLY A 11 -1.33 1.48 6.75
CA GLY A 11 -0.85 2.85 6.66
C GLY A 11 -1.35 3.56 5.40
N GLY A 12 -1.65 4.85 5.53
CA GLY A 12 -2.03 5.70 4.39
C GLY A 12 -0.84 6.03 3.49
N ALA A 13 -1.10 6.24 2.21
CA ALA A 13 -0.13 6.69 1.22
C ALA A 13 0.37 8.12 1.51
N GLY A 14 1.67 8.37 1.30
CA GLY A 14 2.26 9.71 1.36
C GLY A 14 1.87 10.59 0.17
N GLY A 15 1.72 11.91 0.39
CA GLY A 15 1.40 12.89 -0.65
C GLY A 15 2.62 13.31 -1.49
N ALA A 16 2.39 13.82 -2.70
CA ALA A 16 3.46 14.33 -3.57
C ALA A 16 3.88 15.77 -3.20
N SER A 17 5.16 16.11 -3.38
CA SER A 17 5.70 17.48 -3.27
C SER A 17 6.18 18.00 -4.63
N LEU A 18 5.66 19.16 -5.04
CA LEU A 18 5.97 19.80 -6.32
C LEU A 18 7.01 20.96 -6.21
N PHE A 19 7.42 21.32 -4.98
CA PHE A 19 8.28 22.49 -4.74
C PHE A 19 9.70 22.11 -4.30
N PRO A 20 10.72 22.90 -4.70
CA PRO A 20 12.14 22.57 -4.54
C PRO A 20 12.64 22.31 -3.11
N THR A 21 11.91 22.74 -2.09
CA THR A 21 12.33 22.68 -0.68
C THR A 21 11.56 21.67 0.19
N GLY A 22 10.53 21.00 -0.35
CA GLY A 22 9.69 20.07 0.43
C GLY A 22 9.91 18.62 0.04
N ALA A 23 10.08 17.70 0.98
CA ALA A 23 10.13 16.25 0.70
C ALA A 23 8.76 15.69 0.28
N GLY A 24 8.76 14.59 -0.47
CA GLY A 24 7.55 13.77 -0.62
C GLY A 24 7.04 13.34 0.76
N GLY A 25 5.72 13.31 0.93
CA GLY A 25 5.10 12.94 2.21
C GLY A 25 5.47 11.51 2.59
N ALA A 26 5.78 11.27 3.87
CA ALA A 26 6.02 9.91 4.33
C ALA A 26 4.75 9.07 4.26
N GLY A 27 4.90 7.78 4.00
CA GLY A 27 3.83 6.81 4.17
C GLY A 27 3.46 6.68 5.65
N GLY A 28 2.16 6.56 5.92
CA GLY A 28 1.65 6.29 7.26
C GLY A 28 2.14 4.93 7.77
N ALA A 29 2.43 4.84 9.06
CA ALA A 29 2.77 3.55 9.66
C ALA A 29 1.54 2.63 9.68
N GLY A 30 1.78 1.34 9.48
CA GLY A 30 0.79 0.31 9.76
C GLY A 30 0.47 0.29 11.25
N GLY A 31 -0.82 0.19 11.57
CA GLY A 31 -1.29 0.02 12.92
C GLY A 31 -0.84 -1.31 13.50
N ASN A 32 -0.57 -1.34 14.80
CA ASN A 32 -0.35 -2.60 15.50
C ASN A 32 -1.65 -3.40 15.55
N ALA A 33 -1.55 -4.73 15.50
CA ALA A 33 -2.66 -5.62 15.79
C ALA A 33 -3.08 -5.52 17.27
N GLY A 34 -4.29 -5.96 17.57
CA GLY A 34 -4.83 -5.95 18.92
C GLY A 34 -4.05 -6.87 19.85
N MET A 35 -3.94 -6.46 21.11
CA MET A 35 -3.07 -7.12 22.09
C MET A 35 -3.40 -8.62 22.27
N LEU A 36 -4.69 -8.97 22.23
CA LEU A 36 -5.21 -10.33 22.43
C LEU A 36 -5.72 -10.96 21.12
N ALA A 37 -5.41 -10.35 19.98
CA ALA A 37 -5.83 -10.86 18.68
C ALA A 37 -5.15 -12.20 18.39
N PHE A 38 -5.94 -13.21 18.03
CA PHE A 38 -5.42 -14.55 17.76
C PHE A 38 -4.91 -14.62 16.32
N GLY A 39 -3.59 -14.43 16.14
CA GLY A 39 -2.94 -14.59 14.84
C GLY A 39 -3.13 -13.43 13.86
N ALA A 40 -3.76 -12.34 14.30
CA ALA A 40 -3.93 -11.15 13.48
C ALA A 40 -2.57 -10.49 13.20
N ALA A 41 -2.36 -10.10 11.94
CA ALA A 41 -1.14 -9.44 11.53
C ALA A 41 -1.17 -7.94 11.87
N GLY A 42 0.02 -7.36 12.09
CA GLY A 42 0.16 -5.92 12.03
C GLY A 42 -0.17 -5.40 10.63
N GLY A 43 -0.72 -4.20 10.53
CA GLY A 43 -1.05 -3.59 9.25
C GLY A 43 0.21 -3.29 8.45
N ALA A 44 0.16 -3.33 7.13
CA ALA A 44 1.30 -2.91 6.32
C ALA A 44 1.49 -1.39 6.39
N GLY A 45 2.74 -0.97 6.19
CA GLY A 45 3.09 0.42 6.05
C GLY A 45 2.58 1.00 4.74
N GLY A 46 2.11 2.24 4.80
CA GLY A 46 1.76 3.01 3.62
C GLY A 46 3.00 3.33 2.81
N SER A 47 2.84 3.47 1.52
CA SER A 47 3.93 3.82 0.62
C SER A 47 4.29 5.32 0.77
N GLY A 48 5.54 5.71 0.47
CA GLY A 48 6.01 7.10 0.54
C GLY A 48 5.73 7.89 -0.74
N GLY A 49 5.39 9.17 -0.61
CA GLY A 49 4.99 10.03 -1.73
C GLY A 49 6.14 10.55 -2.58
N GLU A 50 5.79 11.15 -3.72
CA GLU A 50 6.74 11.60 -4.75
C GLU A 50 7.44 12.93 -4.39
N GLY A 51 8.71 13.08 -4.78
CA GLY A 51 9.46 14.33 -4.65
C GLY A 51 9.94 14.91 -6.00
N PHE A 52 9.53 16.13 -6.34
CA PHE A 52 9.97 16.85 -7.56
C PHE A 52 10.80 18.11 -7.26
N GLY A 53 11.54 18.59 -8.27
CA GLY A 53 12.16 19.92 -8.25
C GLY A 53 13.35 20.08 -7.29
N GLY A 54 13.93 18.98 -6.79
CA GLY A 54 14.99 19.00 -5.78
C GLY A 54 14.63 18.21 -4.52
N ALA A 55 13.34 17.98 -4.30
CA ALA A 55 12.78 17.21 -3.19
C ALA A 55 13.23 15.75 -3.18
N VAL A 56 13.48 15.21 -1.98
CA VAL A 56 13.69 13.77 -1.75
C VAL A 56 12.34 13.04 -1.77
N GLY A 57 12.33 11.79 -2.23
CA GLY A 57 11.14 10.93 -2.17
C GLY A 57 10.74 10.64 -0.72
N GLY A 58 9.44 10.53 -0.47
CA GLY A 58 8.92 10.24 0.86
C GLY A 58 9.34 8.85 1.33
N ALA A 59 9.65 8.71 2.62
CA ALA A 59 9.93 7.41 3.21
C ALA A 59 8.66 6.54 3.20
N GLY A 60 8.81 5.24 3.00
CA GLY A 60 7.74 4.28 3.25
C GLY A 60 7.44 4.18 4.75
N GLY A 61 6.16 3.98 5.08
CA GLY A 61 5.71 3.76 6.44
C GLY A 61 6.20 2.43 7.00
N ALA A 62 6.49 2.38 8.29
CA ALA A 62 6.81 1.12 8.96
C ALA A 62 5.58 0.20 9.00
N GLY A 63 5.79 -1.11 8.91
CA GLY A 63 4.76 -2.10 9.19
C GLY A 63 4.41 -2.13 10.68
N GLY A 64 3.15 -2.38 10.99
CA GLY A 64 2.66 -2.52 12.34
C GLY A 64 3.17 -3.80 13.00
N ASN A 65 3.34 -3.78 14.32
CA ASN A 65 3.67 -4.99 15.07
C ASN A 65 2.42 -5.88 15.22
N ALA A 66 2.64 -7.19 15.37
CA ALA A 66 1.59 -8.13 15.69
C ALA A 66 1.05 -7.96 17.12
N GLY A 67 0.04 -8.77 17.47
CA GLY A 67 -0.48 -8.89 18.83
C GLY A 67 0.51 -9.55 19.78
N MET A 68 0.17 -9.62 21.07
CA MET A 68 1.14 -9.97 22.12
C MET A 68 1.67 -11.40 22.00
N PHE A 69 0.83 -12.38 21.65
CA PHE A 69 1.20 -13.80 21.71
C PHE A 69 1.35 -14.46 20.33
N LEU A 70 0.40 -14.25 19.42
CA LEU A 70 0.39 -14.84 18.09
C LEU A 70 0.19 -13.76 17.03
N GLY A 71 0.89 -13.91 15.90
CA GLY A 71 0.70 -13.08 14.72
C GLY A 71 2.01 -12.61 14.13
N SER A 72 1.97 -12.29 12.84
CA SER A 72 3.14 -11.80 12.11
C SER A 72 3.14 -10.28 12.02
N GLY A 73 4.33 -9.69 11.99
CA GLY A 73 4.46 -8.25 11.77
C GLY A 73 4.04 -7.85 10.36
N GLY A 74 3.51 -6.64 10.21
CA GLY A 74 3.12 -6.06 8.93
C GLY A 74 4.31 -5.77 8.03
N ALA A 75 4.13 -5.83 6.72
CA ALA A 75 5.17 -5.44 5.78
C ALA A 75 5.42 -3.92 5.83
N GLY A 76 6.66 -3.48 5.61
CA GLY A 76 6.99 -2.07 5.44
C GLY A 76 6.52 -1.54 4.08
N GLY A 77 6.14 -0.27 4.02
CA GLY A 77 5.74 0.39 2.78
C GLY A 77 6.93 0.71 1.88
N PRO A 78 6.76 0.72 0.55
CA PRO A 78 7.82 1.15 -0.36
C PRO A 78 8.09 2.66 -0.23
N GLY A 79 9.35 3.07 -0.41
CA GLY A 79 9.71 4.49 -0.50
C GLY A 79 9.27 5.12 -1.82
N GLY A 80 9.03 6.43 -1.81
CA GLY A 80 8.57 7.20 -2.96
C GLY A 80 9.66 7.50 -3.98
N PHE A 81 9.28 7.73 -5.23
CA PHE A 81 10.20 8.17 -6.26
C PHE A 81 10.57 9.65 -6.07
N SER A 82 11.74 10.02 -6.59
CA SER A 82 12.15 11.41 -6.69
C SER A 82 13.11 11.65 -7.84
N THR A 83 13.08 12.89 -8.38
CA THR A 83 14.05 13.36 -9.39
C THR A 83 15.47 13.51 -8.83
N THR A 84 15.64 13.51 -7.50
CA THR A 84 16.94 13.53 -6.81
C THR A 84 17.16 12.20 -6.10
N THR A 85 16.87 12.11 -4.81
CA THR A 85 17.11 10.94 -3.97
C THR A 85 15.81 10.21 -3.70
N GLY A 86 15.78 8.90 -3.98
CA GLY A 86 14.62 8.07 -3.70
C GLY A 86 14.35 7.93 -2.20
N GLY A 87 13.08 7.81 -1.84
CA GLY A 87 12.68 7.60 -0.45
C GLY A 87 13.12 6.24 0.08
N VAL A 88 13.46 6.15 1.37
CA VAL A 88 13.79 4.85 1.99
C VAL A 88 12.54 3.97 2.14
N GLY A 89 12.69 2.66 2.02
CA GLY A 89 11.64 1.71 2.33
C GLY A 89 11.37 1.64 3.83
N GLY A 90 10.11 1.42 4.20
CA GLY A 90 9.69 1.27 5.59
C GLY A 90 10.18 -0.04 6.21
N ALA A 91 10.47 -0.03 7.51
CA ALA A 91 10.81 -1.25 8.24
C ALA A 91 9.61 -2.20 8.33
N GLY A 92 9.85 -3.51 8.30
CA GLY A 92 8.84 -4.50 8.64
C GLY A 92 8.53 -4.49 10.14
N GLY A 93 7.27 -4.76 10.49
CA GLY A 93 6.82 -4.88 11.87
C GLY A 93 7.34 -6.15 12.55
N ASN A 94 7.39 -6.14 13.88
CA ASN A 94 7.78 -7.33 14.65
C ASN A 94 6.59 -8.26 14.87
N ALA A 95 6.88 -9.55 15.01
CA ALA A 95 5.92 -10.58 15.35
C ALA A 95 5.51 -10.56 16.84
N GLY A 96 4.49 -11.36 17.18
CA GLY A 96 4.09 -11.62 18.56
C GLY A 96 5.08 -12.55 19.27
N MET A 97 4.98 -12.66 20.59
CA MET A 97 6.02 -13.32 21.40
C MET A 97 6.16 -14.83 21.16
N ILE A 98 5.08 -15.56 20.86
CA ILE A 98 5.11 -17.03 20.82
C ILE A 98 5.26 -17.54 19.39
N ILE A 99 4.26 -17.32 18.53
CA ILE A 99 4.28 -17.78 17.14
C ILE A 99 4.06 -16.59 16.22
N GLY A 100 5.01 -16.36 15.31
CA GLY A 100 4.87 -15.34 14.28
C GLY A 100 6.18 -14.99 13.60
N SER A 101 6.07 -14.60 12.33
CA SER A 101 7.22 -14.16 11.54
C SER A 101 7.28 -12.64 11.48
N GLY A 102 8.50 -12.11 11.40
CA GLY A 102 8.70 -10.68 11.17
C GLY A 102 8.12 -10.25 9.82
N GLY A 103 7.68 -8.99 9.74
CA GLY A 103 7.25 -8.38 8.49
C GLY A 103 8.42 -8.17 7.55
N ALA A 104 8.19 -8.28 6.24
CA ALA A 104 9.19 -7.91 5.24
C ALA A 104 9.42 -6.38 5.25
N GLY A 105 10.66 -5.95 4.99
CA GLY A 105 10.97 -4.54 4.78
C GLY A 105 10.48 -4.06 3.42
N GLY A 106 10.08 -2.79 3.33
CA GLY A 106 9.62 -2.17 2.10
C GLY A 106 10.77 -1.92 1.11
N SER A 107 10.48 -1.90 -0.19
CA SER A 107 11.47 -1.54 -1.19
C SER A 107 11.86 -0.06 -1.10
N GLY A 108 13.11 0.27 -1.40
CA GLY A 108 13.55 1.64 -1.60
C GLY A 108 12.92 2.26 -2.85
N GLY A 109 12.65 3.56 -2.76
CA GLY A 109 12.18 4.39 -3.86
C GLY A 109 13.30 4.72 -4.84
N ILE A 110 12.92 5.14 -6.04
CA ILE A 110 13.87 5.41 -7.12
C ILE A 110 14.38 6.85 -7.01
N GLY A 111 15.68 7.04 -7.19
CA GLY A 111 16.32 8.34 -7.34
C GLY A 111 16.58 8.69 -8.81
N GLY A 112 16.58 9.98 -9.13
CA GLY A 112 17.05 10.49 -10.42
C GLY A 112 18.54 10.80 -10.35
N THR A 113 18.85 12.04 -9.98
CA THR A 113 20.24 12.54 -9.91
C THR A 113 21.00 12.11 -8.65
N GLY A 114 20.28 11.81 -7.57
CA GLY A 114 20.81 11.37 -6.28
C GLY A 114 20.82 9.86 -6.13
N THR A 115 20.90 9.37 -4.89
CA THR A 115 20.93 7.92 -4.65
C THR A 115 19.54 7.30 -4.75
N GLY A 116 19.47 6.03 -5.12
CA GLY A 116 18.27 5.24 -4.88
C GLY A 116 18.02 5.14 -3.37
N GLY A 117 16.76 5.02 -2.99
CA GLY A 117 16.38 4.82 -1.60
C GLY A 117 16.85 3.47 -1.08
N ALA A 118 17.30 3.40 0.16
CA ALA A 118 17.62 2.11 0.78
C ALA A 118 16.35 1.28 1.00
N GLY A 119 16.47 -0.04 0.91
CA GLY A 119 15.42 -0.97 1.32
C GLY A 119 15.23 -0.96 2.83
N GLY A 120 14.00 -1.18 3.28
CA GLY A 120 13.64 -1.27 4.69
C GLY A 120 14.17 -2.55 5.33
N ILE A 121 14.47 -2.48 6.63
CA ILE A 121 14.87 -3.67 7.40
C ILE A 121 13.68 -4.61 7.61
N GLY A 122 13.95 -5.92 7.67
CA GLY A 122 12.97 -6.92 8.06
C GLY A 122 12.69 -6.90 9.57
N GLY A 123 11.45 -7.23 9.94
CA GLY A 123 11.01 -7.30 11.34
C GLY A 123 11.53 -8.53 12.07
N LYS A 124 11.51 -8.49 13.41
CA LYS A 124 11.93 -9.62 14.25
C LYS A 124 10.81 -10.67 14.40
N PRO A 125 11.14 -11.97 14.52
CA PRO A 125 10.18 -13.02 14.82
C PRO A 125 9.83 -13.13 16.30
N GLY A 126 8.84 -13.99 16.60
CA GLY A 126 8.56 -14.50 17.94
C GLY A 126 9.42 -15.71 18.30
N PHE A 127 9.11 -16.38 19.41
CA PHE A 127 9.86 -17.54 19.89
C PHE A 127 9.88 -18.72 18.89
N PHE A 128 8.81 -18.87 18.12
CA PHE A 128 8.69 -19.72 16.93
C PHE A 128 8.35 -18.86 15.71
N GLY A 129 9.26 -18.73 14.77
CA GLY A 129 9.02 -18.04 13.51
C GLY A 129 10.27 -17.43 12.89
N ASN A 130 10.18 -16.98 11.65
CA ASN A 130 11.34 -16.48 10.92
C ASN A 130 11.41 -14.96 10.96
N GLY A 131 12.63 -14.41 11.01
CA GLY A 131 12.85 -12.99 10.79
C GLY A 131 12.38 -12.57 9.40
N GLY A 132 11.88 -11.35 9.28
CA GLY A 132 11.38 -10.83 8.01
C GLY A 132 12.52 -10.59 7.02
N ASN A 133 12.25 -10.77 5.73
CA ASN A 133 13.21 -10.42 4.68
C ASN A 133 13.39 -8.90 4.59
N GLY A 134 14.62 -8.43 4.37
CA GLY A 134 14.90 -7.02 4.09
C GLY A 134 14.45 -6.63 2.69
N GLY A 135 14.01 -5.38 2.53
CA GLY A 135 13.53 -4.85 1.26
C GLY A 135 14.65 -4.61 0.25
N SER A 136 14.32 -4.66 -1.04
CA SER A 136 15.26 -4.30 -2.10
C SER A 136 15.58 -2.80 -2.08
N GLY A 137 16.82 -2.41 -2.37
CA GLY A 137 17.19 -1.03 -2.63
C GLY A 137 16.59 -0.51 -3.94
N GLY A 138 16.30 0.79 -3.98
CA GLY A 138 15.74 1.45 -5.16
C GLY A 138 16.80 1.75 -6.22
N ALA A 139 16.35 1.90 -7.47
CA ALA A 139 17.21 2.28 -8.58
C ALA A 139 17.64 3.77 -8.49
N SER A 140 18.73 4.13 -9.16
CA SER A 140 19.11 5.52 -9.46
C SER A 140 19.44 5.68 -10.94
N SER A 141 19.04 6.79 -11.57
CA SER A 141 19.32 7.01 -13.00
C SER A 141 20.75 7.51 -13.28
N THR A 142 21.35 8.30 -12.38
CA THR A 142 22.73 8.78 -12.54
C THR A 142 23.60 8.64 -11.29
N GLY A 143 23.00 8.33 -10.14
CA GLY A 143 23.70 8.15 -8.86
C GLY A 143 23.91 6.68 -8.47
N THR A 144 24.22 6.43 -7.20
CA THR A 144 24.36 5.06 -6.67
C THR A 144 22.98 4.44 -6.48
N GLY A 145 22.82 3.16 -6.81
CA GLY A 145 21.66 2.40 -6.40
C GLY A 145 21.54 2.35 -4.88
N GLY A 146 20.31 2.25 -4.38
CA GLY A 146 20.06 2.13 -2.95
C GLY A 146 20.55 0.79 -2.41
N ASN A 147 21.01 0.74 -1.15
CA ASN A 147 21.37 -0.52 -0.52
C ASN A 147 20.12 -1.35 -0.21
N GLY A 148 20.25 -2.68 -0.25
CA GLY A 148 19.21 -3.58 0.27
C GLY A 148 19.11 -3.48 1.79
N GLY A 149 17.90 -3.66 2.32
CA GLY A 149 17.64 -3.68 3.75
C GLY A 149 18.16 -4.95 4.41
N ALA A 150 18.54 -4.86 5.69
CA ALA A 150 18.93 -6.03 6.46
C ALA A 150 17.74 -6.95 6.75
N GLY A 151 17.97 -8.26 6.82
CA GLY A 151 16.99 -9.22 7.28
C GLY A 151 16.79 -9.17 8.81
N GLY A 152 15.60 -9.54 9.26
CA GLY A 152 15.25 -9.61 10.67
C GLY A 152 16.03 -10.70 11.40
N ASN A 153 16.53 -10.38 12.58
CA ASN A 153 17.33 -11.30 13.39
C ASN A 153 16.43 -12.21 14.25
N ALA A 154 16.69 -13.52 14.29
CA ALA A 154 15.94 -14.51 15.04
C ALA A 154 16.63 -14.98 16.34
N VAL A 155 17.75 -14.39 16.76
CA VAL A 155 18.54 -14.82 17.95
C VAL A 155 17.78 -14.89 19.27
N ALA A 156 16.67 -14.16 19.43
CA ALA A 156 15.83 -14.23 20.63
C ALA A 156 14.78 -15.36 20.59
N SER A 157 14.81 -16.17 19.52
CA SER A 157 13.85 -17.25 19.25
C SER A 157 14.45 -18.61 19.55
N LEU A 158 13.59 -19.60 19.78
CA LEU A 158 14.00 -20.99 19.92
C LEU A 158 14.11 -21.66 18.55
N ILE A 159 13.08 -21.50 17.71
CA ILE A 159 13.04 -22.07 16.36
C ILE A 159 12.69 -20.95 15.37
N GLY A 160 13.51 -20.79 14.34
CA GLY A 160 13.31 -19.70 13.39
C GLY A 160 14.55 -19.36 12.58
N ASN A 161 14.37 -19.17 11.29
CA ASN A 161 15.45 -18.66 10.45
C ASN A 161 15.60 -17.15 10.60
N GLY A 162 16.81 -16.64 10.46
CA GLY A 162 17.02 -15.21 10.21
C GLY A 162 16.48 -14.82 8.84
N GLY A 163 16.09 -13.56 8.67
CA GLY A 163 15.58 -13.05 7.39
C GLY A 163 16.69 -12.87 6.36
N ASN A 164 16.36 -13.01 5.07
CA ASN A 164 17.30 -12.69 3.99
C ASN A 164 17.53 -11.17 3.90
N GLY A 165 18.77 -10.77 3.62
CA GLY A 165 19.07 -9.40 3.24
C GLY A 165 18.50 -9.05 1.86
N GLY A 166 18.04 -7.82 1.67
CA GLY A 166 17.50 -7.34 0.41
C GLY A 166 18.55 -7.21 -0.68
N SER A 167 18.16 -7.27 -1.95
CA SER A 167 19.06 -6.94 -3.06
C SER A 167 19.39 -5.43 -3.04
N GLY A 168 20.61 -5.05 -3.39
CA GLY A 168 20.89 -3.65 -3.74
C GLY A 168 20.15 -3.23 -5.02
N GLY A 169 19.93 -1.94 -5.21
CA GLY A 169 19.32 -1.36 -6.41
C GLY A 169 20.35 -1.04 -7.50
N THR A 170 19.87 -0.81 -8.72
CA THR A 170 20.71 -0.40 -9.86
C THR A 170 21.13 1.07 -9.75
N GLY A 171 22.29 1.42 -10.26
CA GLY A 171 22.73 2.79 -10.46
C GLY A 171 24.05 2.81 -11.22
N ALA A 172 24.63 4.00 -11.43
CA ALA A 172 25.99 4.12 -11.97
C ALA A 172 26.99 3.29 -11.14
N THR A 173 26.77 3.28 -9.82
CA THR A 173 27.33 2.29 -8.90
C THR A 173 26.18 1.48 -8.31
N PRO A 174 26.16 0.14 -8.44
CA PRO A 174 25.15 -0.69 -7.81
C PRO A 174 25.15 -0.55 -6.29
N GLY A 175 23.96 -0.58 -5.69
CA GLY A 175 23.80 -0.64 -4.24
C GLY A 175 24.29 -1.97 -3.68
N LYS A 176 24.70 -1.98 -2.41
CA LYS A 176 25.11 -3.21 -1.73
C LYS A 176 23.88 -4.06 -1.37
N ALA A 177 24.02 -5.38 -1.39
CA ALA A 177 23.04 -6.26 -0.78
C ALA A 177 22.98 -6.04 0.74
N GLY A 178 21.79 -6.18 1.31
CA GLY A 178 21.59 -6.17 2.75
C GLY A 178 22.20 -7.41 3.41
N LEU A 179 22.49 -7.29 4.70
CA LEU A 179 22.95 -8.42 5.51
C LEU A 179 21.77 -9.30 5.90
N GLY A 180 21.98 -10.60 5.93
CA GLY A 180 21.04 -11.56 6.50
C GLY A 180 20.97 -11.45 8.02
N GLY A 181 19.81 -11.80 8.59
CA GLY A 181 19.67 -11.99 10.03
C GLY A 181 20.29 -13.31 10.49
N LEU A 182 20.68 -13.40 11.75
CA LEU A 182 21.09 -14.67 12.34
C LEU A 182 19.86 -15.54 12.66
N GLY A 183 20.04 -16.85 12.59
CA GLY A 183 19.06 -17.87 13.00
C GLY A 183 18.81 -17.91 14.52
N ALA A 184 17.79 -18.65 14.90
CA ALA A 184 17.42 -18.93 16.29
C ALA A 184 18.47 -19.78 17.02
N LEU A 185 18.32 -19.91 18.35
CA LEU A 185 19.30 -20.58 19.22
C LEU A 185 19.31 -22.12 19.13
N LEU A 186 18.19 -22.77 18.79
CA LEU A 186 18.09 -24.23 18.74
C LEU A 186 18.00 -24.76 17.31
N LEU A 187 17.09 -24.22 16.51
CA LEU A 187 16.90 -24.61 15.11
C LEU A 187 16.59 -23.37 14.25
N GLY A 188 17.55 -22.94 13.44
CA GLY A 188 17.35 -21.81 12.55
C GLY A 188 18.51 -21.57 11.62
N ALA A 189 18.25 -21.50 10.32
CA ALA A 189 19.23 -21.09 9.34
C ALA A 189 19.42 -19.57 9.36
N ASP A 190 20.63 -19.11 9.11
CA ASP A 190 20.90 -17.70 8.89
C ASP A 190 20.29 -17.22 7.56
N GLY A 191 20.00 -15.93 7.50
CA GLY A 191 19.69 -15.24 6.26
C GLY A 191 20.87 -15.22 5.29
N SER A 192 20.60 -14.97 4.02
CA SER A 192 21.62 -14.74 3.00
C SER A 192 22.64 -13.68 3.45
N ASN A 193 23.94 -14.00 3.44
CA ASN A 193 25.04 -13.09 3.83
C ASN A 193 24.87 -12.50 5.26
N PRO A 194 24.81 -13.34 6.30
CA PRO A 194 24.62 -12.87 7.67
C PRO A 194 25.92 -12.26 8.22
N LEU A 195 25.80 -11.44 9.26
CA LEU A 195 26.99 -11.08 10.04
C LEU A 195 27.55 -12.33 10.73
N PRO A 196 28.87 -12.57 10.73
CA PRO A 196 29.45 -13.70 11.44
C PRO A 196 29.10 -13.67 12.93
N SER A 197 28.54 -14.77 13.44
CA SER A 197 28.32 -14.94 14.87
C SER A 197 29.62 -15.36 15.56
N PRO A 198 30.07 -14.69 16.63
CA PRO A 198 31.24 -15.10 17.38
C PRO A 198 30.99 -16.33 18.29
N SER A 199 29.76 -16.84 18.35
CA SER A 199 29.37 -17.96 19.21
C SER A 199 29.76 -19.32 18.61
N PRO A 200 30.58 -20.15 19.29
CA PRO A 200 30.89 -21.50 18.82
C PRO A 200 29.67 -22.41 18.73
N ILE A 201 28.67 -22.18 19.59
CA ILE A 201 27.40 -22.93 19.59
C ILE A 201 26.62 -22.63 18.30
N HIS A 202 26.64 -21.37 17.83
CA HIS A 202 26.01 -21.00 16.55
C HIS A 202 26.65 -21.75 15.38
N THR A 203 27.97 -21.79 15.31
CA THR A 203 28.68 -22.52 14.25
C THR A 203 28.37 -24.02 14.27
N LEU A 204 28.30 -24.64 15.45
CA LEU A 204 27.91 -26.04 15.58
C LEU A 204 26.47 -26.28 15.10
N GLN A 205 25.53 -25.40 15.46
CA GLN A 205 24.15 -25.46 14.97
C GLN A 205 24.07 -25.40 13.44
N GLN A 206 24.78 -24.46 12.82
CA GLN A 206 24.79 -24.32 11.35
C GLN A 206 25.36 -25.58 10.67
N ASN A 207 26.39 -26.20 11.24
CA ASN A 207 26.93 -27.47 10.73
C ASN A 207 25.92 -28.63 10.86
N ALA A 208 25.21 -28.71 11.99
CA ALA A 208 24.17 -29.71 12.19
C ALA A 208 23.01 -29.53 11.19
N LEU A 209 22.56 -28.30 10.95
CA LEU A 209 21.54 -28.00 9.95
C LEU A 209 21.99 -28.40 8.54
N ASN A 210 23.26 -28.16 8.19
CA ASN A 210 23.80 -28.60 6.91
C ASN A 210 23.73 -30.13 6.77
N ALA A 211 24.12 -30.88 7.80
CA ALA A 211 24.04 -32.34 7.81
C ALA A 211 22.59 -32.86 7.67
N ILE A 212 21.64 -32.22 8.35
CA ILE A 212 20.20 -32.54 8.24
C ILE A 212 19.68 -32.26 6.82
N ASN A 213 20.13 -31.17 6.21
CA ASN A 213 19.66 -30.77 4.88
C ASN A 213 20.26 -31.60 3.75
N GLN A 214 21.50 -32.13 3.89
CA GLN A 214 22.22 -32.78 2.79
C GLN A 214 21.38 -33.86 2.07
N PRO A 215 20.75 -34.83 2.75
CA PRO A 215 20.00 -35.88 2.06
C PRO A 215 18.84 -35.33 1.21
N ILE A 216 18.11 -34.34 1.74
CA ILE A 216 16.95 -33.74 1.06
C ILE A 216 17.39 -32.80 -0.05
N LEU A 217 18.47 -32.04 0.16
CA LEU A 217 19.07 -31.17 -0.84
C LEU A 217 19.61 -31.99 -2.02
N SER A 218 20.30 -33.10 -1.77
CA SER A 218 20.78 -34.00 -2.84
C SER A 218 19.65 -34.69 -3.58
N ALA A 219 18.57 -35.07 -2.88
CA ALA A 219 17.44 -35.77 -3.50
C ALA A 219 16.50 -34.85 -4.29
N THR A 220 16.32 -33.60 -3.86
CA THR A 220 15.28 -32.70 -4.39
C THR A 220 15.79 -31.37 -4.95
N GLY A 221 17.07 -31.05 -4.75
CA GLY A 221 17.63 -29.74 -5.08
C GLY A 221 17.18 -28.61 -4.14
N ARG A 222 16.43 -28.91 -3.07
CA ARG A 222 15.87 -27.94 -2.12
C ARG A 222 16.12 -28.42 -0.68
N PRO A 223 16.55 -27.55 0.26
CA PRO A 223 16.79 -27.96 1.64
C PRO A 223 15.48 -28.29 2.36
N LEU A 224 15.57 -29.01 3.48
CA LEU A 224 14.43 -29.25 4.37
C LEU A 224 14.14 -27.99 5.20
N ILE A 225 15.19 -27.40 5.76
CA ILE A 225 15.20 -26.20 6.61
C ILE A 225 16.22 -25.22 6.04
N GLY A 226 15.79 -24.04 5.62
CA GLY A 226 16.72 -23.03 5.13
C GLY A 226 16.04 -21.98 4.30
N ASN A 227 16.66 -20.82 4.17
CA ASN A 227 16.11 -19.79 3.31
C ASN A 227 16.45 -20.09 1.84
N GLY A 228 15.57 -19.64 0.95
CA GLY A 228 15.81 -19.68 -0.48
C GLY A 228 16.92 -18.72 -0.86
N LEU A 229 17.67 -19.08 -1.90
CA LEU A 229 18.76 -18.25 -2.40
C LEU A 229 18.19 -16.98 -3.04
N ASN A 230 18.77 -15.83 -2.74
CA ASN A 230 18.39 -14.58 -3.42
C ASN A 230 18.83 -14.64 -4.89
N GLY A 231 18.00 -14.10 -5.78
CA GLY A 231 18.37 -13.92 -7.18
C GLY A 231 19.57 -12.98 -7.32
N ASN A 232 20.44 -13.26 -8.29
CA ASN A 232 21.63 -12.46 -8.54
C ASN A 232 21.25 -11.00 -8.87
N PRO A 233 21.78 -10.01 -8.13
CA PRO A 233 21.59 -8.59 -8.46
C PRO A 233 22.00 -8.30 -9.92
N GLY A 234 21.14 -7.61 -10.67
CA GLY A 234 21.40 -7.16 -12.04
C GLY A 234 21.00 -8.15 -13.12
N SER A 235 20.52 -9.34 -12.74
CA SER A 235 20.08 -10.37 -13.68
C SER A 235 18.56 -10.41 -13.88
N GLY A 236 17.79 -9.88 -12.94
CA GLY A 236 16.35 -10.14 -12.85
C GLY A 236 16.00 -11.59 -12.47
N ALA A 237 16.97 -12.39 -12.00
CA ALA A 237 16.74 -13.78 -11.63
C ALA A 237 15.75 -13.87 -10.45
N PRO A 238 14.82 -14.85 -10.47
CA PRO A 238 13.93 -15.09 -9.35
C PRO A 238 14.73 -15.54 -8.12
N GLY A 239 14.20 -15.24 -6.94
CA GLY A 239 14.65 -15.87 -5.71
C GLY A 239 14.18 -17.31 -5.65
N GLY A 240 15.02 -18.20 -5.12
CA GLY A 240 14.65 -19.58 -4.87
C GLY A 240 13.64 -19.69 -3.75
N ASP A 241 12.84 -20.75 -3.73
CA ASP A 241 11.94 -21.02 -2.63
C ASP A 241 12.71 -21.37 -1.33
N GLY A 242 12.10 -21.09 -0.18
CA GLY A 242 12.58 -21.54 1.13
C GLY A 242 12.56 -23.07 1.25
N GLY A 243 13.16 -23.63 2.30
CA GLY A 243 13.17 -25.07 2.55
C GLY A 243 11.77 -25.67 2.59
N TRP A 244 11.64 -26.99 2.36
CA TRP A 244 10.34 -27.67 2.27
C TRP A 244 9.45 -27.42 3.48
N ILE A 245 10.01 -27.45 4.70
CA ILE A 245 9.24 -27.34 5.95
C ILE A 245 9.41 -25.93 6.55
N PHE A 246 10.67 -25.49 6.71
CA PHE A 246 11.02 -24.21 7.31
C PHE A 246 11.91 -23.41 6.36
N GLY A 247 11.56 -22.16 6.09
CA GLY A 247 12.39 -21.32 5.24
C GLY A 247 11.69 -20.12 4.67
N ASN A 248 12.36 -18.97 4.72
CA ASN A 248 11.90 -17.82 3.93
C ASN A 248 12.28 -18.02 2.47
N GLY A 249 11.42 -17.56 1.56
CA GLY A 249 11.79 -17.43 0.16
C GLY A 249 12.95 -16.46 -0.04
N GLY A 250 13.76 -16.73 -1.06
CA GLY A 250 14.81 -15.85 -1.52
C GLY A 250 14.26 -14.58 -2.14
N ASN A 251 14.93 -13.46 -1.93
CA ASN A 251 14.57 -12.20 -2.55
C ASN A 251 14.91 -12.24 -4.05
N GLY A 252 14.04 -11.68 -4.89
CA GLY A 252 14.31 -11.56 -6.32
C GLY A 252 15.49 -10.64 -6.61
N GLY A 253 16.29 -10.99 -7.62
CA GLY A 253 17.38 -10.14 -8.10
C GLY A 253 16.84 -8.91 -8.82
N HIS A 254 17.46 -7.74 -8.64
CA HIS A 254 17.06 -6.57 -9.42
C HIS A 254 17.34 -6.79 -10.92
N GLY A 255 16.55 -6.15 -11.78
CA GLY A 255 16.63 -6.31 -13.23
C GLY A 255 17.85 -5.66 -13.88
N ALA A 256 18.27 -6.20 -15.02
CA ALA A 256 19.41 -5.68 -15.78
C ALA A 256 19.17 -4.25 -16.28
N THR A 257 20.19 -3.39 -16.20
CA THR A 257 20.15 -2.07 -16.82
C THR A 257 20.27 -2.20 -18.34
N ASN A 258 19.62 -1.29 -19.08
CA ASN A 258 19.74 -1.22 -20.53
C ASN A 258 20.15 0.19 -20.95
N ALA A 259 21.30 0.30 -21.62
CA ALA A 259 21.85 1.56 -22.11
C ALA A 259 21.47 1.88 -23.57
N ALA A 260 20.82 0.95 -24.29
CA ALA A 260 20.40 1.17 -25.66
C ALA A 260 19.26 2.19 -25.72
N ALA A 261 19.31 3.09 -26.71
CA ALA A 261 18.21 4.00 -27.02
C ALA A 261 16.95 3.21 -27.37
N ALA A 262 15.79 3.67 -26.87
CA ALA A 262 14.50 2.96 -26.95
C ALA A 262 14.51 1.53 -26.38
N GLY A 263 15.57 1.13 -25.66
CA GLY A 263 15.72 -0.20 -25.09
C GLY A 263 14.84 -0.43 -23.87
N LYS A 264 14.35 -1.66 -23.70
CA LYS A 264 13.66 -2.11 -22.49
C LYS A 264 14.65 -2.69 -21.50
N ALA A 265 14.62 -2.21 -20.26
CA ALA A 265 15.42 -2.76 -19.19
C ALA A 265 14.83 -4.07 -18.64
N GLY A 266 15.66 -4.87 -17.99
CA GLY A 266 15.28 -6.17 -17.44
C GLY A 266 14.27 -6.01 -16.31
N ALA A 267 13.29 -6.90 -16.22
CA ALA A 267 12.40 -6.95 -15.07
C ALA A 267 13.15 -7.41 -13.81
N GLY A 268 12.66 -6.99 -12.65
CA GLY A 268 13.08 -7.57 -11.38
C GLY A 268 12.59 -9.01 -11.24
N GLY A 269 13.39 -9.85 -10.60
CA GLY A 269 13.03 -11.24 -10.34
C GLY A 269 11.91 -11.33 -9.31
N ALA A 270 11.05 -12.34 -9.45
CA ALA A 270 10.08 -12.65 -8.41
C ALA A 270 10.78 -13.14 -7.13
N GLY A 271 10.21 -12.85 -5.97
CA GLY A 271 10.61 -13.49 -4.72
C GLY A 271 10.14 -14.95 -4.68
N GLY A 272 10.95 -15.82 -4.08
CA GLY A 272 10.61 -17.24 -3.90
C GLY A 272 9.50 -17.43 -2.87
N ALA A 273 8.79 -18.57 -2.93
CA ALA A 273 7.81 -18.93 -1.92
C ALA A 273 8.48 -19.29 -0.58
N GLY A 274 7.77 -19.10 0.53
CA GLY A 274 8.16 -19.65 1.82
C GLY A 274 8.05 -21.18 1.88
N GLY A 275 8.60 -21.78 2.94
CA GLY A 275 8.39 -23.19 3.28
C GLY A 275 6.94 -23.49 3.64
N ILE A 276 6.56 -24.78 3.57
CA ILE A 276 5.17 -25.21 3.71
C ILE A 276 4.60 -24.83 5.08
N PHE A 277 5.28 -25.17 6.16
CA PHE A 277 4.76 -24.94 7.51
C PHE A 277 5.09 -23.55 8.02
N PHE A 278 6.34 -23.12 7.87
CA PHE A 278 6.80 -21.82 8.32
C PHE A 278 7.76 -21.19 7.31
N GLY A 279 7.38 -20.03 6.78
CA GLY A 279 8.22 -19.34 5.81
C GLY A 279 7.55 -18.11 5.25
N SER A 280 8.22 -16.96 5.38
CA SER A 280 7.78 -15.76 4.66
C SER A 280 8.23 -15.84 3.19
N GLY A 281 7.41 -15.34 2.28
CA GLY A 281 7.82 -15.16 0.89
C GLY A 281 8.98 -14.18 0.74
N GLY A 282 9.78 -14.36 -0.30
CA GLY A 282 10.85 -13.44 -0.68
C GLY A 282 10.31 -12.10 -1.17
N THR A 283 11.04 -11.00 -0.95
CA THR A 283 10.69 -9.72 -1.59
C THR A 283 10.97 -9.80 -3.09
N GLY A 284 10.14 -9.17 -3.91
CA GLY A 284 10.43 -9.01 -5.34
C GLY A 284 11.63 -8.10 -5.59
N GLY A 285 12.40 -8.38 -6.63
CA GLY A 285 13.52 -7.54 -7.05
C GLY A 285 13.02 -6.26 -7.73
N ALA A 286 13.77 -5.16 -7.58
CA ALA A 286 13.48 -3.93 -8.32
C ALA A 286 13.67 -4.11 -9.83
N GLY A 287 12.90 -3.40 -10.65
CA GLY A 287 13.09 -3.35 -12.10
C GLY A 287 14.39 -2.67 -12.50
N GLY A 288 14.96 -3.06 -13.64
CA GLY A 288 16.19 -2.46 -14.18
C GLY A 288 15.98 -1.06 -14.74
N LEU A 289 17.03 -0.24 -14.70
CA LEU A 289 17.04 1.11 -15.27
C LEU A 289 17.21 1.08 -16.80
N ALA A 290 16.39 1.83 -17.52
CA ALA A 290 16.65 2.18 -18.91
C ALA A 290 17.44 3.50 -19.00
N ALA A 291 18.76 3.39 -19.17
CA ALA A 291 19.70 4.51 -19.25
C ALA A 291 19.84 5.09 -20.68
N GLY A 292 19.33 4.40 -21.70
CA GLY A 292 19.23 4.96 -23.05
C GLY A 292 18.03 5.90 -23.20
N LEU A 293 18.20 6.95 -24.01
CA LEU A 293 17.11 7.90 -24.33
C LEU A 293 15.89 7.16 -24.91
N GLY A 294 14.68 7.50 -24.43
CA GLY A 294 13.44 6.91 -24.93
C GLY A 294 13.20 5.47 -24.50
N GLY A 295 14.04 4.92 -23.61
CA GLY A 295 13.93 3.54 -23.14
C GLY A 295 12.74 3.30 -22.21
N THR A 296 12.49 2.02 -21.91
CA THR A 296 11.42 1.61 -20.98
C THR A 296 12.01 0.90 -19.77
N GLY A 297 11.69 1.37 -18.57
CA GLY A 297 12.14 0.77 -17.33
C GLY A 297 11.60 -0.64 -17.13
N GLY A 298 12.35 -1.49 -16.44
CA GLY A 298 11.93 -2.85 -16.13
C GLY A 298 10.78 -2.86 -15.13
N ALA A 299 9.86 -3.80 -15.22
CA ALA A 299 8.85 -3.99 -14.17
C ALA A 299 9.51 -4.52 -12.89
N GLY A 300 8.97 -4.17 -11.72
CA GLY A 300 9.34 -4.79 -10.46
C GLY A 300 8.89 -6.25 -10.39
N GLY A 301 9.67 -7.08 -9.71
CA GLY A 301 9.32 -8.49 -9.48
C GLY A 301 8.21 -8.64 -8.45
N ALA A 302 7.38 -9.66 -8.59
CA ALA A 302 6.36 -9.98 -7.58
C ALA A 302 7.00 -10.45 -6.27
N GLY A 303 6.37 -10.17 -5.13
CA GLY A 303 6.71 -10.78 -3.86
C GLY A 303 6.28 -12.25 -3.84
N GLY A 304 7.06 -13.09 -3.14
CA GLY A 304 6.75 -14.49 -2.94
C GLY A 304 5.61 -14.70 -1.93
N THR A 305 4.94 -15.83 -2.01
CA THR A 305 3.84 -16.17 -1.10
C THR A 305 4.34 -16.81 0.19
N GLY A 306 3.68 -16.51 1.32
CA GLY A 306 3.68 -17.42 2.47
C GLY A 306 2.72 -18.59 2.19
N LEU A 307 3.02 -19.78 2.72
CA LEU A 307 2.20 -20.98 2.48
C LEU A 307 1.21 -21.23 3.63
N LEU A 308 1.60 -21.93 4.71
CA LEU A 308 0.71 -22.15 5.85
C LEU A 308 0.83 -21.03 6.89
N ILE A 309 2.02 -20.85 7.45
CA ILE A 309 2.36 -19.77 8.40
C ILE A 309 3.51 -18.98 7.82
N GLY A 310 3.27 -17.71 7.51
CA GLY A 310 4.30 -16.85 6.93
C GLY A 310 3.72 -15.63 6.25
N SER A 311 4.46 -14.53 6.32
CA SER A 311 4.12 -13.30 5.60
C SER A 311 4.38 -13.45 4.09
N GLY A 312 3.58 -12.80 3.26
CA GLY A 312 3.91 -12.57 1.87
C GLY A 312 5.04 -11.55 1.74
N GLY A 313 5.87 -11.69 0.71
CA GLY A 313 6.93 -10.75 0.41
C GLY A 313 6.39 -9.46 -0.22
N THR A 314 7.06 -8.33 0.00
CA THR A 314 6.73 -7.08 -0.72
C THR A 314 7.05 -7.22 -2.21
N GLY A 315 6.26 -6.59 -3.07
CA GLY A 315 6.61 -6.44 -4.48
C GLY A 315 7.80 -5.50 -4.67
N GLY A 316 8.59 -5.74 -5.71
CA GLY A 316 9.70 -4.87 -6.09
C GLY A 316 9.23 -3.58 -6.75
N SER A 317 9.97 -2.49 -6.59
CA SER A 317 9.71 -1.24 -7.31
C SER A 317 10.00 -1.39 -8.81
N GLY A 318 9.32 -0.62 -9.66
CA GLY A 318 9.65 -0.52 -11.09
C GLY A 318 11.03 0.09 -11.34
N GLY A 319 11.54 -0.03 -12.55
CA GLY A 319 12.79 0.60 -12.99
C GLY A 319 12.55 1.95 -13.65
N GLY A 320 13.45 2.91 -13.43
CA GLY A 320 13.37 4.24 -14.07
C GLY A 320 13.73 4.23 -15.56
N ALA A 321 13.46 5.34 -16.25
CA ALA A 321 13.90 5.59 -17.62
C ALA A 321 14.28 7.06 -17.84
N LEU A 322 15.28 7.32 -18.69
CA LEU A 322 15.66 8.66 -19.14
C LEU A 322 14.86 9.06 -20.39
N ASN A 323 14.00 10.08 -20.26
CA ASN A 323 13.14 10.57 -21.35
C ASN A 323 12.34 9.45 -22.04
N GLY A 324 11.84 8.50 -21.25
CA GLY A 324 11.07 7.34 -21.68
C GLY A 324 10.10 6.91 -20.57
N SER A 325 9.48 5.73 -20.68
CA SER A 325 8.50 5.27 -19.70
C SER A 325 9.12 4.45 -18.58
N GLY A 326 8.78 4.73 -17.33
CA GLY A 326 9.19 3.88 -16.21
C GLY A 326 8.41 2.57 -16.14
N GLY A 327 8.98 1.59 -15.43
CA GLY A 327 8.35 0.30 -15.21
C GLY A 327 7.27 0.33 -14.13
N SER A 328 6.30 -0.59 -14.23
CA SER A 328 5.34 -0.80 -13.15
C SER A 328 6.00 -1.47 -11.93
N GLY A 329 5.40 -1.32 -10.76
CA GLY A 329 5.77 -2.12 -9.60
C GLY A 329 5.44 -3.61 -9.78
N GLY A 330 5.96 -4.44 -8.88
CA GLY A 330 5.62 -5.85 -8.75
C GLY A 330 4.52 -6.08 -7.73
N ARG A 331 3.66 -7.09 -7.93
CA ARG A 331 2.58 -7.41 -6.99
C ARG A 331 3.13 -7.84 -5.61
N GLY A 332 2.45 -7.49 -4.54
CA GLY A 332 2.71 -8.05 -3.22
C GLY A 332 2.39 -9.56 -3.15
N GLY A 333 3.17 -10.30 -2.39
CA GLY A 333 2.98 -11.72 -2.15
C GLY A 333 1.82 -11.99 -1.20
N ASN A 334 1.11 -13.10 -1.42
CA ASN A 334 0.00 -13.49 -0.55
C ASN A 334 0.52 -13.94 0.82
N ALA A 335 -0.26 -13.65 1.87
CA ALA A 335 -0.01 -14.21 3.20
C ALA A 335 -0.23 -15.73 3.22
N GLY A 336 0.38 -16.38 4.22
CA GLY A 336 0.08 -17.77 4.54
C GLY A 336 -1.37 -17.97 4.98
N PHE A 337 -1.89 -19.19 4.75
CA PHE A 337 -3.29 -19.52 4.97
C PHE A 337 -3.73 -19.28 6.42
N LEU A 338 -2.96 -19.69 7.42
CA LEU A 338 -3.33 -19.57 8.83
C LEU A 338 -2.92 -18.22 9.41
N PHE A 339 -1.64 -17.86 9.32
CA PHE A 339 -1.09 -16.62 9.87
C PHE A 339 -0.06 -16.01 8.91
N GLY A 340 0.04 -14.68 8.91
CA GLY A 340 1.02 -13.96 8.09
C GLY A 340 0.50 -12.63 7.60
N ALA A 341 1.32 -11.59 7.51
CA ALA A 341 0.91 -10.37 6.82
C ALA A 341 0.95 -10.57 5.30
N ALA A 342 0.01 -9.99 4.56
CA ALA A 342 0.12 -9.93 3.11
C ALA A 342 1.19 -8.90 2.72
N GLY A 343 1.87 -9.15 1.59
CA GLY A 343 2.89 -8.24 1.08
C GLY A 343 2.29 -6.99 0.46
N THR A 344 2.98 -5.85 0.60
CA THR A 344 2.61 -4.62 -0.12
C THR A 344 2.95 -4.75 -1.61
N GLY A 345 2.19 -4.07 -2.46
CA GLY A 345 2.55 -3.85 -3.85
C GLY A 345 3.78 -2.96 -3.97
N GLY A 346 4.58 -3.19 -5.01
CA GLY A 346 5.71 -2.35 -5.36
C GLY A 346 5.26 -1.04 -6.01
N ALA A 347 6.03 0.02 -5.78
CA ALA A 347 5.81 1.30 -6.45
C ALA A 347 6.19 1.23 -7.93
N GLY A 348 5.44 1.91 -8.79
CA GLY A 348 5.84 2.20 -10.16
C GLY A 348 6.97 3.23 -10.21
N ALA A 349 7.52 3.42 -11.41
CA ALA A 349 8.70 4.24 -11.62
C ALA A 349 8.50 5.36 -12.65
N GLY A 350 9.29 6.43 -12.51
CA GLY A 350 9.74 7.33 -13.57
C GLY A 350 8.65 8.14 -14.29
N GLN A 351 9.08 8.94 -15.27
CA GLN A 351 8.20 9.62 -16.23
C GLN A 351 7.52 8.56 -17.11
N GLY A 352 6.26 8.74 -17.54
CA GLY A 352 5.65 7.92 -18.60
C GLY A 352 4.90 6.65 -18.18
N ALA A 353 4.22 6.64 -17.03
CA ALA A 353 3.15 5.69 -16.69
C ALA A 353 3.50 4.34 -16.02
N GLY A 354 4.61 4.26 -15.28
CA GLY A 354 4.85 3.13 -14.38
C GLY A 354 3.76 3.03 -13.31
N ALA A 355 2.82 2.10 -13.44
CA ALA A 355 1.74 1.91 -12.45
C ALA A 355 2.25 1.26 -11.16
N GLY A 356 1.63 1.61 -10.04
CA GLY A 356 1.76 0.86 -8.81
C GLY A 356 1.10 -0.52 -8.95
N ALA A 357 1.66 -1.51 -8.27
CA ALA A 357 1.13 -2.87 -8.33
C ALA A 357 0.21 -3.19 -7.16
N ALA A 358 -0.65 -4.18 -7.33
CA ALA A 358 -1.58 -4.57 -6.29
C ALA A 358 -0.88 -5.17 -5.06
N GLY A 359 -1.50 -5.03 -3.90
CA GLY A 359 -1.11 -5.77 -2.70
C GLY A 359 -1.38 -7.28 -2.80
N GLY A 360 -0.76 -8.05 -1.92
CA GLY A 360 -1.01 -9.47 -1.75
C GLY A 360 -2.34 -9.74 -1.07
N THR A 361 -2.92 -10.92 -1.28
CA THR A 361 -4.14 -11.32 -0.56
C THR A 361 -3.81 -11.82 0.85
N GLY A 362 -4.69 -11.52 1.81
CA GLY A 362 -4.60 -12.03 3.17
C GLY A 362 -4.98 -13.51 3.29
N GLY A 363 -4.46 -14.16 4.35
CA GLY A 363 -4.90 -15.47 4.83
C GLY A 363 -6.07 -15.35 5.80
N LEU A 364 -6.44 -16.43 6.48
CA LEU A 364 -7.64 -16.52 7.33
C LEU A 364 -7.86 -15.30 8.23
N PHE A 365 -6.83 -14.83 8.95
CA PHE A 365 -6.92 -13.71 9.90
C PHE A 365 -6.21 -12.43 9.44
N SER A 366 -5.76 -12.40 8.20
CA SER A 366 -4.84 -11.36 7.74
C SER A 366 -5.52 -10.43 6.77
N ASN A 367 -5.18 -9.15 6.91
CA ASN A 367 -5.58 -8.15 5.95
C ASN A 367 -4.94 -8.44 4.58
N GLY A 368 -5.57 -7.91 3.54
CA GLY A 368 -4.89 -7.74 2.27
C GLY A 368 -3.81 -6.67 2.37
N GLY A 369 -2.75 -6.82 1.58
CA GLY A 369 -1.63 -5.89 1.59
C GLY A 369 -1.99 -4.56 0.92
N ALA A 370 -1.31 -3.48 1.31
CA ALA A 370 -1.45 -2.19 0.64
C ALA A 370 -0.99 -2.28 -0.84
N GLY A 371 -1.66 -1.55 -1.72
CA GLY A 371 -1.22 -1.33 -3.10
C GLY A 371 -0.01 -0.40 -3.17
N GLY A 372 0.80 -0.56 -4.21
CA GLY A 372 1.96 0.31 -4.45
C GLY A 372 1.56 1.65 -5.06
N HIS A 373 2.41 2.67 -4.86
CA HIS A 373 2.23 3.96 -5.54
C HIS A 373 2.44 3.88 -7.05
N GLY A 374 1.72 4.70 -7.81
CA GLY A 374 2.05 4.97 -9.19
C GLY A 374 3.25 5.91 -9.33
N GLY A 375 4.13 5.63 -10.29
CA GLY A 375 5.18 6.56 -10.71
C GLY A 375 4.60 7.77 -11.46
N PHE A 376 5.43 8.69 -11.93
CA PHE A 376 4.94 9.89 -12.64
C PHE A 376 4.15 9.51 -13.90
N GLY A 377 2.88 9.92 -13.95
CA GLY A 377 1.96 9.52 -15.01
C GLY A 377 1.42 8.09 -14.88
N GLY A 378 1.67 7.37 -13.78
CA GLY A 378 1.15 6.02 -13.49
C GLY A 378 0.08 6.00 -12.39
N ALA A 379 -0.92 5.13 -12.53
CA ALA A 379 -1.97 4.95 -11.52
C ALA A 379 -1.46 4.19 -10.29
N GLY A 380 -2.13 4.37 -9.14
CA GLY A 380 -1.87 3.60 -7.93
C GLY A 380 -2.33 2.16 -8.06
N GLY A 381 -1.64 1.24 -7.37
CA GLY A 381 -2.00 -0.16 -7.32
C GLY A 381 -3.18 -0.43 -6.39
N ALA A 382 -4.01 -1.42 -6.71
CA ALA A 382 -5.12 -1.79 -5.84
C ALA A 382 -4.66 -2.41 -4.51
N GLY A 383 -5.42 -2.23 -3.44
CA GLY A 383 -5.24 -3.00 -2.22
C GLY A 383 -5.53 -4.48 -2.46
N GLY A 384 -4.83 -5.35 -1.75
CA GLY A 384 -5.10 -6.78 -1.77
C GLY A 384 -6.41 -7.11 -1.05
N ASN A 385 -7.05 -8.22 -1.40
CA ASN A 385 -8.23 -8.67 -0.67
C ASN A 385 -7.83 -9.21 0.71
N GLY A 386 -8.66 -9.00 1.73
CA GLY A 386 -8.55 -9.69 3.00
C GLY A 386 -8.85 -11.18 2.86
N GLY A 387 -8.29 -12.01 3.74
CA GLY A 387 -8.79 -13.38 3.89
C GLY A 387 -10.01 -13.42 4.82
N VAL A 388 -10.48 -14.60 5.21
CA VAL A 388 -11.82 -14.83 5.80
C VAL A 388 -12.26 -13.77 6.83
N PHE A 389 -11.40 -13.42 7.78
CA PHE A 389 -11.65 -12.41 8.82
C PHE A 389 -10.89 -11.09 8.61
N GLY A 390 -9.98 -11.03 7.64
CA GLY A 390 -9.14 -9.88 7.39
C GLY A 390 -9.84 -8.80 6.58
N SER A 391 -9.48 -7.54 6.83
CA SER A 391 -9.93 -6.43 6.01
C SER A 391 -9.22 -6.41 4.66
N GLY A 392 -9.83 -5.72 3.69
CA GLY A 392 -9.12 -5.37 2.46
C GLY A 392 -7.94 -4.44 2.74
N GLY A 393 -6.91 -4.54 1.89
CA GLY A 393 -5.76 -3.64 1.90
C GLY A 393 -6.10 -2.27 1.33
N THR A 394 -5.29 -1.26 1.66
CA THR A 394 -5.46 0.09 1.13
C THR A 394 -4.99 0.17 -0.32
N GLY A 395 -5.65 0.97 -1.15
CA GLY A 395 -5.14 1.31 -2.47
C GLY A 395 -3.91 2.21 -2.38
N GLY A 396 -2.95 2.04 -3.28
CA GLY A 396 -1.80 2.93 -3.41
C GLY A 396 -2.19 4.27 -4.05
N ALA A 397 -1.46 5.34 -3.74
CA ALA A 397 -1.74 6.63 -4.40
C ALA A 397 -1.33 6.63 -5.87
N GLY A 398 -2.05 7.41 -6.68
CA GLY A 398 -1.68 7.70 -8.06
C GLY A 398 -0.48 8.64 -8.12
N GLY A 399 0.37 8.45 -9.13
CA GLY A 399 1.39 9.43 -9.47
C GLY A 399 0.79 10.60 -10.23
N PHE A 400 1.64 11.54 -10.64
CA PHE A 400 1.22 12.79 -11.25
C PHE A 400 0.14 12.60 -12.34
N GLN A 401 -0.99 13.32 -12.24
CA GLN A 401 -2.20 13.26 -13.10
C GLN A 401 -3.07 12.01 -13.00
N GLN A 402 -2.67 10.99 -12.24
CA GLN A 402 -3.30 9.68 -12.32
C GLN A 402 -4.08 9.28 -11.08
N ALA A 403 -5.01 8.35 -11.30
CA ALA A 403 -5.89 7.88 -10.26
C ALA A 403 -5.17 7.08 -9.17
N GLY A 404 -5.67 7.18 -7.96
CA GLY A 404 -5.35 6.26 -6.88
C GLY A 404 -5.90 4.86 -7.15
N GLY A 405 -5.27 3.85 -6.57
CA GLY A 405 -5.73 2.46 -6.65
C GLY A 405 -6.97 2.24 -5.80
N ALA A 406 -7.84 1.31 -6.20
CA ALA A 406 -8.97 0.92 -5.39
C ALA A 406 -8.53 0.20 -4.10
N GLY A 407 -9.29 0.33 -3.03
CA GLY A 407 -9.13 -0.50 -1.84
C GLY A 407 -9.51 -1.96 -2.13
N GLY A 408 -8.85 -2.87 -1.43
CA GLY A 408 -9.16 -4.30 -1.53
C GLY A 408 -10.50 -4.63 -0.89
N THR A 409 -11.13 -5.72 -1.34
CA THR A 409 -12.35 -6.21 -0.68
C THR A 409 -12.00 -6.86 0.65
N GLY A 410 -12.86 -6.70 1.66
CA GLY A 410 -12.78 -7.52 2.88
C GLY A 410 -13.02 -8.98 2.55
N GLY A 411 -12.41 -9.89 3.31
CA GLY A 411 -12.84 -11.29 3.23
C GLY A 411 -14.22 -11.47 3.84
N ILE A 412 -14.71 -12.71 3.94
CA ILE A 412 -16.11 -13.04 4.29
C ILE A 412 -16.68 -12.22 5.47
N PHE A 413 -15.88 -11.96 6.51
CA PHE A 413 -16.24 -11.17 7.69
C PHE A 413 -15.52 -9.82 7.80
N GLY A 414 -14.59 -9.52 6.89
CA GLY A 414 -13.70 -8.36 6.98
C GLY A 414 -14.31 -7.06 6.47
N ALA A 415 -13.73 -5.94 6.92
CA ALA A 415 -14.04 -4.61 6.37
C ALA A 415 -13.43 -4.42 4.99
N GLY A 416 -13.99 -3.50 4.20
CA GLY A 416 -13.36 -3.06 2.96
C GLY A 416 -12.09 -2.23 3.22
N GLY A 417 -11.12 -2.33 2.32
CA GLY A 417 -9.93 -1.48 2.35
C GLY A 417 -10.20 -0.08 1.81
N THR A 418 -9.48 0.95 2.25
CA THR A 418 -9.67 2.31 1.72
C THR A 418 -9.07 2.46 0.32
N GLY A 419 -9.65 3.31 -0.50
CA GLY A 419 -9.06 3.73 -1.77
C GLY A 419 -7.80 4.58 -1.56
N GLY A 420 -6.90 4.53 -2.53
CA GLY A 420 -5.70 5.37 -2.58
C GLY A 420 -6.03 6.78 -3.06
N SER A 421 -5.23 7.77 -2.66
CA SER A 421 -5.38 9.15 -3.14
C SER A 421 -4.99 9.28 -4.62
N GLY A 422 -5.65 10.20 -5.33
CA GLY A 422 -5.24 10.61 -6.67
C GLY A 422 -3.99 11.48 -6.65
N GLY A 423 -3.18 11.40 -7.71
CA GLY A 423 -1.96 12.18 -7.82
C GLY A 423 -2.21 13.64 -8.18
N SER A 424 -1.33 14.52 -7.71
CA SER A 424 -1.35 15.94 -8.09
C SER A 424 -1.12 16.14 -9.60
N GLY A 425 -1.53 17.28 -10.16
CA GLY A 425 -1.55 17.44 -11.62
C GLY A 425 -1.35 18.85 -12.21
N GLN A 426 -0.95 18.87 -13.49
CA GLN A 426 -1.01 19.97 -14.46
C GLN A 426 -1.46 19.41 -15.84
N PRO A 427 -2.66 19.73 -16.38
CA PRO A 427 -3.67 20.60 -15.79
C PRO A 427 -4.60 19.93 -14.75
N ASN A 428 -4.71 18.60 -14.73
CA ASN A 428 -5.80 17.89 -14.04
C ASN A 428 -5.34 16.94 -12.95
N GLY A 429 -5.88 17.07 -11.75
CA GLY A 429 -5.60 16.13 -10.66
C GLY A 429 -6.15 14.74 -10.98
N GLY A 430 -5.44 13.71 -10.54
CA GLY A 430 -5.91 12.34 -10.64
C GLY A 430 -7.07 12.06 -9.70
N ALA A 431 -7.98 11.16 -10.07
CA ALA A 431 -9.10 10.78 -9.20
C ALA A 431 -8.63 9.94 -7.99
N GLY A 432 -9.35 10.02 -6.87
CA GLY A 432 -9.18 9.07 -5.77
C GLY A 432 -9.68 7.68 -6.17
N GLY A 433 -9.04 6.65 -5.64
CA GLY A 433 -9.47 5.26 -5.81
C GLY A 433 -10.74 4.97 -5.03
N ALA A 434 -11.58 4.06 -5.52
CA ALA A 434 -12.76 3.62 -4.77
C ALA A 434 -12.36 2.83 -3.51
N GLY A 435 -13.15 2.92 -2.45
CA GLY A 435 -13.06 2.02 -1.31
C GLY A 435 -13.51 0.61 -1.68
N GLY A 436 -12.91 -0.40 -1.06
CA GLY A 436 -13.30 -1.79 -1.24
C GLY A 436 -14.59 -2.13 -0.51
N ASN A 437 -15.35 -3.10 -1.00
CA ASN A 437 -16.54 -3.58 -0.31
C ASN A 437 -16.16 -4.41 0.93
N ALA A 438 -17.03 -4.40 1.95
CA ALA A 438 -16.92 -5.32 3.07
C ALA A 438 -17.31 -6.76 2.68
N GLY A 439 -16.99 -7.69 3.57
CA GLY A 439 -17.32 -9.10 3.48
C GLY A 439 -18.81 -9.38 3.47
N MET A 440 -19.22 -10.33 2.64
CA MET A 440 -20.63 -10.67 2.43
C MET A 440 -21.37 -11.09 3.72
N LEU A 441 -20.68 -11.76 4.66
CA LEU A 441 -21.25 -12.25 5.92
C LEU A 441 -20.77 -11.46 7.14
N SER A 442 -20.20 -10.28 6.93
CA SER A 442 -19.69 -9.50 8.06
C SER A 442 -20.81 -9.02 8.98
N PHE A 443 -20.60 -9.16 10.29
CA PHE A 443 -21.49 -8.66 11.34
C PHE A 443 -21.12 -7.23 11.72
N GLY A 444 -21.29 -6.30 10.78
CA GLY A 444 -21.12 -4.88 11.03
C GLY A 444 -19.82 -4.26 10.52
N ALA A 445 -18.96 -4.99 9.78
CA ALA A 445 -17.81 -4.33 9.17
C ALA A 445 -18.26 -3.38 8.06
N ALA A 446 -17.61 -2.22 8.01
CA ALA A 446 -17.92 -1.18 7.05
C ALA A 446 -17.25 -1.45 5.70
N GLY A 447 -17.88 -0.94 4.64
CA GLY A 447 -17.17 -0.71 3.39
C GLY A 447 -16.01 0.26 3.58
N GLY A 448 -14.99 0.15 2.74
CA GLY A 448 -13.82 1.01 2.81
C GLY A 448 -14.12 2.44 2.36
N ALA A 449 -13.45 3.43 2.92
CA ALA A 449 -13.56 4.81 2.45
C ALA A 449 -12.97 4.97 1.04
N GLY A 450 -13.54 5.86 0.23
CA GLY A 450 -12.93 6.31 -1.03
C GLY A 450 -11.70 7.19 -0.78
N GLY A 451 -10.74 7.13 -1.69
CA GLY A 451 -9.55 7.98 -1.66
C GLY A 451 -9.86 9.42 -2.09
N SER A 452 -9.07 10.37 -1.62
CA SER A 452 -9.19 11.77 -2.06
C SER A 452 -8.71 11.96 -3.50
N GLY A 453 -9.30 12.92 -4.21
CA GLY A 453 -8.79 13.39 -5.51
C GLY A 453 -7.54 14.25 -5.35
N GLY A 454 -6.69 14.24 -6.38
CA GLY A 454 -5.45 15.00 -6.41
C GLY A 454 -5.67 16.49 -6.71
N SER A 455 -4.80 17.35 -6.18
CA SER A 455 -4.81 18.79 -6.47
C SER A 455 -4.17 19.13 -7.81
N SER A 456 -4.57 20.24 -8.43
CA SER A 456 -3.99 20.70 -9.70
C SER A 456 -4.12 22.22 -9.93
N THR A 457 -3.62 22.69 -11.06
CA THR A 457 -3.75 24.09 -11.50
C THR A 457 -5.01 24.42 -12.28
N GLU A 458 -5.72 23.44 -12.83
CA GLU A 458 -6.98 23.67 -13.53
C GLU A 458 -8.11 22.89 -12.86
N THR A 459 -8.21 21.58 -13.15
CA THR A 459 -9.30 20.75 -12.63
C THR A 459 -8.81 19.80 -11.55
N GLY A 460 -9.28 19.94 -10.32
CA GLY A 460 -8.98 18.99 -9.26
C GLY A 460 -9.54 17.61 -9.57
N GLY A 461 -8.87 16.55 -9.10
CA GLY A 461 -9.33 15.18 -9.32
C GLY A 461 -10.61 14.88 -8.53
N ALA A 462 -11.49 14.02 -9.04
CA ALA A 462 -12.65 13.59 -8.27
C ALA A 462 -12.23 12.72 -7.08
N GLY A 463 -12.99 12.75 -5.98
CA GLY A 463 -12.85 11.77 -4.90
C GLY A 463 -13.38 10.40 -5.31
N GLY A 464 -12.81 9.34 -4.75
CA GLY A 464 -13.25 7.97 -4.98
C GLY A 464 -14.56 7.65 -4.25
N ALA A 465 -15.38 6.75 -4.80
CA ALA A 465 -16.57 6.29 -4.10
C ALA A 465 -16.21 5.45 -2.87
N GLY A 466 -17.04 5.50 -1.82
CA GLY A 466 -16.96 4.56 -0.71
C GLY A 466 -17.43 3.16 -1.11
N GLY A 467 -16.85 2.15 -0.48
CA GLY A 467 -17.24 0.76 -0.67
C GLY A 467 -18.57 0.43 0.02
N ASN A 468 -19.29 -0.56 -0.50
CA ASN A 468 -20.52 -1.02 0.14
C ASN A 468 -20.22 -1.92 1.35
N ALA A 469 -21.18 -2.02 2.25
CA ALA A 469 -21.15 -2.96 3.37
C ALA A 469 -21.34 -4.43 2.93
N GLY A 470 -21.41 -5.33 3.92
CA GLY A 470 -21.78 -6.73 3.72
C GLY A 470 -23.24 -6.90 3.30
N PHE A 471 -23.66 -8.13 3.03
CA PHE A 471 -25.00 -8.39 2.48
C PHE A 471 -26.12 -8.03 3.48
N LEU A 472 -26.00 -8.44 4.75
CA LEU A 472 -27.04 -8.23 5.76
C LEU A 472 -26.74 -7.05 6.69
N PHE A 473 -25.48 -6.88 7.09
CA PHE A 473 -25.10 -5.94 8.14
C PHE A 473 -23.91 -5.07 7.73
N GLY A 474 -23.76 -3.94 8.40
CA GLY A 474 -22.63 -3.04 8.28
C GLY A 474 -22.96 -1.75 7.55
N SER A 475 -22.15 -0.72 7.81
CA SER A 475 -22.28 0.58 7.18
C SER A 475 -21.54 0.66 5.85
N GLY A 476 -22.04 1.51 4.95
CA GLY A 476 -21.29 1.88 3.76
C GLY A 476 -20.06 2.71 4.12
N GLY A 477 -19.01 2.59 3.31
CA GLY A 477 -17.82 3.43 3.42
C GLY A 477 -18.09 4.87 2.96
N THR A 478 -17.38 5.83 3.52
CA THR A 478 -17.51 7.24 3.10
C THR A 478 -16.91 7.47 1.71
N GLY A 479 -17.48 8.39 0.94
CA GLY A 479 -16.85 8.91 -0.27
C GLY A 479 -15.62 9.74 0.03
N GLY A 480 -14.65 9.73 -0.89
CA GLY A 480 -13.45 10.54 -0.81
C GLY A 480 -13.72 11.99 -1.20
N THR A 481 -12.92 12.92 -0.68
CA THR A 481 -13.03 14.34 -1.05
C THR A 481 -12.51 14.60 -2.45
N GLY A 482 -13.11 15.55 -3.16
CA GLY A 482 -12.57 16.08 -4.41
C GLY A 482 -11.29 16.88 -4.16
N GLY A 483 -10.37 16.82 -5.13
CA GLY A 483 -9.13 17.57 -5.13
C GLY A 483 -9.36 19.04 -5.45
N THR A 484 -8.46 19.90 -4.98
CA THR A 484 -8.52 21.33 -5.28
C THR A 484 -8.06 21.58 -6.72
N GLY A 485 -8.89 22.25 -7.52
CA GLY A 485 -8.47 22.85 -8.78
C GLY A 485 -8.01 24.29 -8.55
N GLY A 486 -7.18 24.79 -9.45
CA GLY A 486 -7.00 26.22 -9.57
C GLY A 486 -5.82 26.90 -8.86
N ALA A 487 -4.75 26.15 -8.62
CA ALA A 487 -3.52 26.74 -8.09
C ALA A 487 -2.75 27.64 -9.09
N GLY A 488 -3.19 27.77 -10.35
CA GLY A 488 -2.48 28.50 -11.43
C GLY A 488 -3.40 29.47 -12.19
N GLY A 489 -2.87 30.58 -12.72
CA GLY A 489 -3.63 31.72 -13.28
C GLY A 489 -4.42 31.52 -14.59
N SER A 490 -4.92 30.32 -14.88
CA SER A 490 -5.72 29.98 -16.10
C SER A 490 -7.20 30.45 -16.01
N THR A 491 -8.01 30.36 -17.06
CA THR A 491 -9.39 30.90 -17.09
C THR A 491 -10.51 29.87 -16.86
N THR A 492 -10.22 28.57 -16.89
CA THR A 492 -11.19 27.48 -16.57
C THR A 492 -10.63 26.61 -15.44
N GLN A 493 -11.05 26.87 -14.20
CA GLN A 493 -10.53 26.20 -13.01
C GLN A 493 -11.70 25.59 -12.24
N GLN A 494 -11.66 24.28 -12.00
CA GLN A 494 -12.76 23.53 -11.40
C GLN A 494 -12.26 22.66 -10.25
N GLY A 495 -12.88 22.77 -9.09
CA GLY A 495 -12.68 21.82 -8.01
C GLY A 495 -13.19 20.43 -8.38
N GLY A 496 -12.48 19.39 -7.95
CA GLY A 496 -12.90 18.02 -8.20
C GLY A 496 -14.20 17.67 -7.49
N ALA A 497 -15.03 16.81 -8.08
CA ALA A 497 -16.23 16.33 -7.41
C ALA A 497 -15.88 15.46 -6.19
N GLY A 498 -16.70 15.49 -5.15
CA GLY A 498 -16.63 14.52 -4.06
C GLY A 498 -17.15 13.15 -4.50
N GLY A 499 -16.60 12.09 -3.91
CA GLY A 499 -17.02 10.72 -4.17
C GLY A 499 -18.35 10.39 -3.48
N ALA A 500 -19.15 9.49 -4.06
CA ALA A 500 -20.37 9.02 -3.40
C ALA A 500 -20.03 8.12 -2.20
N GLY A 501 -20.88 8.14 -1.16
CA GLY A 501 -20.84 7.16 -0.08
C GLY A 501 -21.35 5.78 -0.52
N GLY A 502 -20.83 4.73 0.11
CA GLY A 502 -21.26 3.36 -0.13
C GLY A 502 -22.60 3.04 0.53
N ASN A 503 -23.28 2.00 0.04
CA ASN A 503 -24.54 1.55 0.63
C ASN A 503 -24.30 0.63 1.84
N ALA A 504 -25.23 0.65 2.78
CA ALA A 504 -25.27 -0.25 3.92
C ALA A 504 -25.72 -1.67 3.55
N GLY A 505 -25.61 -2.58 4.52
CA GLY A 505 -26.16 -3.93 4.43
C GLY A 505 -27.68 -3.93 4.53
N LEU A 506 -28.33 -4.95 3.98
CA LEU A 506 -29.78 -4.99 3.78
C LEU A 506 -30.58 -4.83 5.08
N LEU A 507 -30.19 -5.50 6.17
CA LEU A 507 -30.99 -5.53 7.40
C LEU A 507 -30.61 -4.40 8.34
N SER A 508 -29.31 -4.17 8.57
CA SER A 508 -28.89 -3.10 9.47
C SER A 508 -27.57 -2.47 9.10
N GLY A 509 -27.55 -1.13 9.10
CA GLY A 509 -26.38 -0.32 8.84
C GLY A 509 -26.77 1.03 8.25
N SER A 510 -25.90 2.01 8.46
CA SER A 510 -26.05 3.34 7.87
C SER A 510 -25.38 3.43 6.51
N GLY A 511 -25.96 4.21 5.61
CA GLY A 511 -25.27 4.59 4.39
C GLY A 511 -23.99 5.36 4.70
N GLY A 512 -22.98 5.24 3.84
CA GLY A 512 -21.76 6.04 3.94
C GLY A 512 -22.03 7.49 3.56
N ALA A 513 -21.38 8.44 4.22
CA ALA A 513 -21.46 9.84 3.82
C ALA A 513 -20.79 10.07 2.45
N GLY A 514 -21.30 11.00 1.65
CA GLY A 514 -20.65 11.49 0.45
C GLY A 514 -19.45 12.38 0.79
N GLY A 515 -18.44 12.37 -0.07
CA GLY A 515 -17.26 13.21 0.08
C GLY A 515 -17.53 14.67 -0.31
N ALA A 516 -16.82 15.61 0.31
CA ALA A 516 -16.90 17.01 -0.08
C ALA A 516 -16.31 17.24 -1.48
N GLY A 517 -16.85 18.20 -2.22
CA GLY A 517 -16.24 18.72 -3.44
C GLY A 517 -14.99 19.55 -3.13
N GLY A 518 -14.03 19.54 -4.05
CA GLY A 518 -12.81 20.33 -3.95
C GLY A 518 -13.05 21.80 -4.28
N ALA A 519 -12.19 22.68 -3.77
CA ALA A 519 -12.23 24.10 -4.12
C ALA A 519 -11.71 24.32 -5.56
N GLY A 520 -12.23 25.34 -6.25
CA GLY A 520 -11.81 25.77 -7.59
C GLY A 520 -11.40 27.24 -7.66
N SER A 521 -11.08 27.89 -6.54
CA SER A 521 -10.79 29.33 -6.47
C SER A 521 -9.35 29.67 -6.84
N ASN A 522 -9.16 30.74 -7.64
CA ASN A 522 -7.85 31.29 -8.00
C ASN A 522 -7.57 32.68 -7.38
N GLN A 523 -6.33 33.17 -7.56
CA GLN A 523 -5.88 34.50 -7.12
C GLN A 523 -6.62 35.67 -7.80
N ASN A 524 -7.27 35.43 -8.94
CA ASN A 524 -8.02 36.41 -9.72
C ASN A 524 -9.53 36.40 -9.41
N GLY A 525 -9.99 35.54 -8.49
CA GLY A 525 -11.38 35.38 -8.05
C GLY A 525 -12.34 34.66 -9.01
N ALA A 526 -11.83 33.96 -10.04
CA ALA A 526 -12.61 33.12 -10.95
C ALA A 526 -12.51 31.62 -10.57
N GLY A 527 -13.45 30.79 -11.06
CA GLY A 527 -13.40 29.32 -10.96
C GLY A 527 -14.60 28.67 -10.25
N THR A 528 -14.86 27.39 -10.55
CA THR A 528 -16.04 26.66 -10.09
C THR A 528 -15.68 25.65 -9.00
N GLY A 529 -16.41 25.66 -7.89
CA GLY A 529 -16.28 24.64 -6.87
C GLY A 529 -16.74 23.26 -7.36
N GLY A 530 -16.12 22.21 -6.85
CA GLY A 530 -16.53 20.83 -7.14
C GLY A 530 -17.85 20.48 -6.48
N VAL A 531 -18.67 19.65 -7.13
CA VAL A 531 -19.91 19.16 -6.51
C VAL A 531 -19.61 18.22 -5.35
N GLY A 532 -20.41 18.27 -4.29
CA GLY A 532 -20.37 17.28 -3.21
C GLY A 532 -20.91 15.93 -3.66
N GLY A 533 -20.37 14.85 -3.10
CA GLY A 533 -20.80 13.49 -3.38
C GLY A 533 -22.12 13.14 -2.70
N ASN A 534 -22.91 12.25 -3.31
CA ASN A 534 -24.15 11.79 -2.68
C ASN A 534 -23.86 10.84 -1.52
N GLY A 535 -24.72 10.86 -0.50
CA GLY A 535 -24.72 9.86 0.56
C GLY A 535 -25.27 8.51 0.10
N GLY A 536 -24.83 7.45 0.76
CA GLY A 536 -25.24 6.08 0.49
C GLY A 536 -26.58 5.72 1.11
N LYS A 537 -27.24 4.68 0.59
CA LYS A 537 -28.52 4.19 1.13
C LYS A 537 -28.31 3.41 2.43
N ALA A 538 -29.26 3.51 3.35
CA ALA A 538 -29.32 2.71 4.56
C ALA A 538 -29.79 1.27 4.30
N GLY A 539 -29.65 0.42 5.32
CA GLY A 539 -30.37 -0.84 5.42
C GLY A 539 -31.81 -0.63 5.92
N VAL A 540 -32.55 -1.73 6.09
CA VAL A 540 -33.90 -1.73 6.71
C VAL A 540 -33.88 -0.99 8.05
N ASN A 541 -32.86 -1.24 8.89
CA ASN A 541 -32.58 -0.49 10.11
C ASN A 541 -31.27 0.30 10.00
N GLY A 542 -31.36 1.61 9.82
CA GLY A 542 -30.24 2.53 9.83
C GLY A 542 -30.52 3.84 9.10
N ASN A 543 -29.62 4.78 9.25
CA ASN A 543 -29.76 6.11 8.65
C ASN A 543 -29.14 6.16 7.26
N GLY A 544 -29.74 6.95 6.37
CA GLY A 544 -29.11 7.30 5.11
C GLY A 544 -27.81 8.07 5.35
N GLY A 545 -26.85 7.94 4.44
CA GLY A 545 -25.60 8.70 4.54
C GLY A 545 -25.81 10.17 4.20
N ASP A 546 -25.11 11.07 4.86
CA ASP A 546 -25.16 12.50 4.51
C ASP A 546 -24.55 12.75 3.13
N GLY A 547 -25.09 13.73 2.40
CA GLY A 547 -24.47 14.28 1.19
C GLY A 547 -23.26 15.15 1.54
N GLY A 548 -22.23 15.09 0.72
CA GLY A 548 -21.02 15.91 0.88
C GLY A 548 -21.28 17.38 0.55
N ALA A 549 -20.57 18.29 1.21
CA ALA A 549 -20.62 19.71 0.87
C ALA A 549 -20.03 19.97 -0.54
N GLY A 550 -20.55 20.96 -1.25
CA GLY A 550 -19.92 21.49 -2.44
C GLY A 550 -18.66 22.30 -2.11
N GLY A 551 -17.67 22.29 -2.99
CA GLY A 551 -16.44 23.04 -2.82
C GLY A 551 -16.62 24.53 -3.10
N GLY A 552 -15.73 25.36 -2.56
CA GLY A 552 -15.73 26.80 -2.82
C GLY A 552 -15.29 27.13 -4.25
N GLY A 553 -15.96 28.08 -4.90
CA GLY A 553 -15.53 28.73 -6.14
C GLY A 553 -14.83 30.07 -5.88
N GLY A 554 -14.48 30.77 -6.97
CA GLY A 554 -13.90 32.11 -6.89
C GLY A 554 -14.89 33.20 -6.42
N GLN A 555 -14.39 34.19 -5.67
CA GLN A 555 -15.23 35.21 -5.00
C GLN A 555 -15.59 36.43 -5.88
N THR A 556 -15.03 36.58 -7.08
CA THR A 556 -15.34 37.72 -7.98
C THR A 556 -16.24 37.34 -9.13
N THR A 557 -16.02 36.17 -9.76
CA THR A 557 -16.83 35.66 -10.88
C THR A 557 -17.11 34.16 -10.82
N GLY A 558 -16.63 33.47 -9.78
CA GLY A 558 -16.75 32.01 -9.64
C GLY A 558 -18.09 31.52 -9.09
N THR A 559 -18.40 30.24 -9.33
CA THR A 559 -19.58 29.57 -8.77
C THR A 559 -19.16 28.55 -7.73
N GLY A 560 -19.79 28.52 -6.57
CA GLY A 560 -19.65 27.42 -5.63
C GLY A 560 -20.18 26.10 -6.22
N GLY A 561 -19.63 24.98 -5.75
CA GLY A 561 -20.10 23.66 -6.13
C GLY A 561 -21.44 23.34 -5.46
N ASN A 562 -22.30 22.57 -6.11
CA ASN A 562 -23.55 22.11 -5.48
C ASN A 562 -23.23 21.09 -4.36
N GLY A 563 -24.01 21.11 -3.29
CA GLY A 563 -23.99 20.06 -2.28
C GLY A 563 -24.58 18.75 -2.79
N GLY A 564 -24.09 17.63 -2.25
CA GLY A 564 -24.55 16.29 -2.58
C GLY A 564 -25.89 15.94 -1.95
N ILE A 565 -26.62 15.01 -2.57
CA ILE A 565 -27.92 14.56 -2.05
C ILE A 565 -27.68 13.57 -0.89
N GLY A 566 -28.45 13.69 0.18
CA GLY A 566 -28.47 12.73 1.28
C GLY A 566 -29.08 11.38 0.87
N GLY A 567 -28.57 10.29 1.43
CA GLY A 567 -29.07 8.95 1.20
C GLY A 567 -30.39 8.68 1.90
N ASN A 568 -31.17 7.73 1.42
CA ASN A 568 -32.46 7.41 2.02
C ASN A 568 -32.31 6.41 3.18
N GLY A 569 -33.12 6.59 4.22
CA GLY A 569 -33.56 5.52 5.11
C GLY A 569 -34.47 4.53 4.38
N VAL A 570 -34.80 3.40 5.01
CA VAL A 570 -35.63 2.35 4.38
C VAL A 570 -36.88 2.05 5.21
N PHE A 571 -36.73 1.48 6.42
CA PHE A 571 -37.87 1.13 7.26
C PHE A 571 -37.80 1.80 8.63
N ILE A 572 -36.67 1.65 9.33
CA ILE A 572 -36.35 2.34 10.58
C ILE A 572 -35.05 3.12 10.36
N GLY A 573 -35.07 4.41 10.60
CA GLY A 573 -33.92 5.32 10.52
C GLY A 573 -34.18 6.54 9.65
N ASP A 574 -33.36 7.55 9.87
CA ASP A 574 -33.51 8.86 9.24
C ASP A 574 -32.96 8.86 7.80
N GLY A 575 -33.48 9.77 6.97
CA GLY A 575 -32.80 10.17 5.76
C GLY A 575 -31.50 10.92 6.09
N GLY A 576 -30.47 10.72 5.29
CA GLY A 576 -29.23 11.49 5.41
C GLY A 576 -29.45 12.93 5.00
N ASN A 577 -28.73 13.86 5.63
CA ASN A 577 -28.84 15.27 5.33
C ASN A 577 -28.24 15.57 3.94
N GLY A 578 -28.76 16.58 3.27
CA GLY A 578 -28.17 17.10 2.05
C GLY A 578 -26.94 17.94 2.37
N GLY A 579 -25.94 17.90 1.49
CA GLY A 579 -24.73 18.69 1.64
C GLY A 579 -24.98 20.17 1.42
N ASN A 580 -24.22 21.03 2.10
CA ASN A 580 -24.26 22.47 1.85
C ASN A 580 -23.74 22.79 0.44
N GLY A 581 -24.31 23.82 -0.18
CA GLY A 581 -23.70 24.47 -1.33
C GLY A 581 -22.36 25.10 -0.96
N GLY A 582 -21.43 25.07 -1.90
CA GLY A 582 -20.13 25.73 -1.77
C GLY A 582 -20.27 27.25 -1.93
N THR A 583 -19.35 27.97 -1.30
CA THR A 583 -19.26 29.43 -1.38
C THR A 583 -18.76 29.89 -2.76
N GLY A 584 -19.15 31.08 -3.22
CA GLY A 584 -18.62 31.71 -4.44
C GLY A 584 -19.39 32.98 -4.78
N ASN A 585 -18.97 33.73 -5.80
CA ASN A 585 -19.76 34.88 -6.29
C ASN A 585 -21.19 34.47 -6.67
N THR A 586 -21.34 33.27 -7.23
CA THR A 586 -22.63 32.56 -7.27
C THR A 586 -22.55 31.36 -6.35
N ALA A 587 -23.31 31.35 -5.26
CA ALA A 587 -23.34 30.22 -4.34
C ALA A 587 -23.81 28.93 -5.02
N GLY A 588 -23.21 27.81 -4.63
CA GLY A 588 -23.66 26.48 -5.06
C GLY A 588 -25.04 26.16 -4.50
N LYS A 589 -25.80 25.33 -5.20
CA LYS A 589 -27.09 24.86 -4.70
C LYS A 589 -26.90 23.91 -3.51
N ALA A 590 -27.77 24.00 -2.53
CA ALA A 590 -27.87 23.00 -1.48
C ALA A 590 -28.28 21.63 -2.03
N GLY A 591 -27.71 20.58 -1.47
CA GLY A 591 -28.14 19.21 -1.70
C GLY A 591 -29.45 18.93 -0.98
N LYS A 592 -30.33 18.14 -1.59
CA LYS A 592 -31.56 17.68 -0.95
C LYS A 592 -31.24 16.64 0.11
N GLY A 593 -31.95 16.64 1.23
CA GLY A 593 -31.92 15.52 2.17
C GLY A 593 -32.61 14.26 1.61
N GLY A 594 -32.20 13.11 2.11
CA GLY A 594 -32.81 11.82 1.78
C GLY A 594 -34.14 11.61 2.50
N THR A 595 -34.92 10.65 2.02
CA THR A 595 -36.19 10.29 2.66
C THR A 595 -35.97 9.44 3.92
N SER A 596 -36.84 9.61 4.91
CA SER A 596 -36.99 8.78 6.11
C SER A 596 -37.29 7.30 5.80
N GLY A 597 -37.13 6.46 6.82
CA GLY A 597 -37.70 5.12 6.86
C GLY A 597 -39.23 5.15 7.02
N VAL A 598 -39.91 4.17 6.40
CA VAL A 598 -41.38 4.15 6.32
C VAL A 598 -42.08 3.98 7.68
N LEU A 599 -41.45 3.32 8.67
CA LEU A 599 -42.03 3.06 9.98
C LEU A 599 -41.65 4.14 11.00
N ILE A 600 -40.34 4.40 11.15
CA ILE A 600 -39.77 5.37 12.09
C ILE A 600 -38.57 6.05 11.43
N GLY A 601 -38.51 7.38 11.49
CA GLY A 601 -37.37 8.19 11.05
C GLY A 601 -37.82 9.54 10.55
N GLU A 602 -36.89 10.49 10.47
CA GLU A 602 -37.11 11.82 9.90
C GLU A 602 -36.49 11.95 8.51
N ASP A 603 -37.10 12.76 7.66
CA ASP A 603 -36.48 13.13 6.38
C ASP A 603 -35.20 13.92 6.68
N GLY A 604 -34.15 13.67 5.91
CA GLY A 604 -32.92 14.44 6.03
C GLY A 604 -33.17 15.91 5.69
N ILE A 605 -32.48 16.82 6.39
CA ILE A 605 -32.62 18.24 6.08
C ILE A 605 -31.91 18.57 4.77
N THR A 606 -32.46 19.54 4.03
CA THR A 606 -31.75 20.10 2.86
C THR A 606 -30.58 20.94 3.35
N GLY A 607 -29.45 20.86 2.65
CA GLY A 607 -28.26 21.63 3.02
C GLY A 607 -28.48 23.14 2.95
N LEU A 608 -27.50 23.90 3.43
CA LEU A 608 -27.51 25.35 3.38
C LEU A 608 -26.89 25.86 2.08
N VAL A 609 -27.38 27.00 1.59
CA VAL A 609 -26.70 27.81 0.56
C VAL A 609 -25.79 28.79 1.29
N GLN A 610 -24.49 28.78 0.97
CA GLN A 610 -23.46 29.57 1.66
C GLN A 610 -22.89 30.69 0.80
#